data_AF-A0A848I2M2-F1
#
_entry.id   AF-A0A848I2M2-F1
#
_cell.length_a   1.000
_cell.length_b   1.000
_cell.length_c   1.000
_cell.angle_alpha   90.00
_cell.angle_beta   90.00
_cell.angle_gamma   90.00
#
_symmetry.space_group_name_H-M   'P 1'
#
loop_
_entity.id
_entity.type
_entity.pdbx_description
1 polymer ?
#
loop_
_entity_poly.entity_id
_entity_poly.type
_entity_poly.pdbx_seq_one_letter_code
_entity_poly.pdbx_strand_id
1 'polypeptide(L)' 'MAEFQGRDLHLVKKALCIGILAIESQDGGPFKAESDLTDMKALVDDLIPGGVELGHYMRSAHIALSGRPD' A
#
# COMPACT_ATOMS: atom_id res chain seq x y z
N MET A 1 25.86 -8.11 -7.12
CA MET A 1 24.47 -7.77 -6.76
C MET A 1 24.18 -6.39 -7.32
N ALA A 2 23.17 -6.24 -8.17
CA ALA A 2 22.83 -4.93 -8.72
C ALA A 2 22.36 -4.00 -7.60
N GLU A 3 23.00 -2.84 -7.49
CA GLU A 3 22.60 -1.77 -6.59
C GLU A 3 21.38 -1.09 -7.23
N PHE A 4 20.19 -1.52 -6.82
CA PHE A 4 18.94 -0.98 -7.34
C PHE A 4 18.67 0.36 -6.65
N GLN A 5 19.14 1.46 -7.25
CA GLN A 5 18.77 2.80 -6.81
C GLN A 5 17.23 2.90 -6.76
N GLY A 6 16.69 3.34 -5.62
CA GLY A 6 15.25 3.43 -5.40
C GLY A 6 14.56 2.13 -4.95
N ARG A 7 15.29 1.04 -4.69
CA ARG A 7 14.71 -0.20 -4.15
C ARG A 7 14.08 -0.01 -2.77
N ASP A 8 14.70 0.79 -1.92
CA ASP A 8 14.16 1.05 -0.58
C ASP A 8 12.83 1.82 -0.68
N LEU A 9 12.79 2.85 -1.52
CA LEU A 9 11.56 3.58 -1.81
C LEU A 9 10.48 2.66 -2.42
N HIS A 10 10.86 1.77 -3.33
CA HIS A 10 9.95 0.78 -3.92
C HIS A 10 9.36 -0.18 -2.86
N LEU A 11 10.17 -0.63 -1.91
CA LEU A 11 9.71 -1.46 -0.79
C LEU A 11 8.79 -0.69 0.15
N VAL A 12 9.09 0.58 0.42
CA VAL A 12 8.24 1.46 1.23
C VAL A 12 6.87 1.64 0.56
N LYS A 13 6.83 1.94 -0.74
CA LYS A 13 5.58 2.05 -1.51
C LYS A 13 4.74 0.76 -1.43
N LYS A 14 5.37 -0.40 -1.57
CA LYS A 14 4.71 -1.71 -1.41
C LYS A 14 4.14 -1.91 -0.01
N ALA A 15 4.95 -1.67 1.02
CA ALA A 15 4.52 -1.82 2.41
C ALA A 15 3.36 -0.88 2.74
N LEU A 16 3.40 0.33 2.23
CA LEU A 16 2.36 1.34 2.41
C LEU A 16 1.02 0.89 1.81
N CYS A 17 1.02 0.39 0.57
CA CYS A 17 -0.19 -0.16 -0.06
C CYS A 17 -0.74 -1.40 0.68
N ILE A 18 0.13 -2.28 1.19
CA ILE A 18 -0.30 -3.43 2.02
C ILE A 18 -0.97 -2.94 3.30
N GLY A 19 -0.38 -1.98 4.00
CA GLY A 19 -0.94 -1.47 5.24
C GLY A 19 -2.28 -0.75 5.04
N ILE A 20 -2.41 0.05 3.97
CA ILE A 20 -3.70 0.66 3.59
C ILE A 20 -4.75 -0.42 3.38
N LEU A 21 -4.47 -1.40 2.51
CA LEU A 21 -5.44 -2.43 2.18
C LEU A 21 -5.77 -3.31 3.40
N ALA A 22 -4.80 -3.57 4.26
CA ALA A 22 -5.01 -4.31 5.51
C ALA A 22 -5.98 -3.58 6.44
N ILE A 23 -5.81 -2.27 6.64
CA ILE A 23 -6.71 -1.46 7.48
C ILE A 23 -8.10 -1.32 6.83
N GLU A 24 -8.16 -1.11 5.51
CA GLU A 24 -9.43 -1.02 4.78
C GLU A 24 -10.24 -2.31 4.84
N SER A 25 -9.55 -3.46 4.79
CA SER A 25 -10.18 -4.79 4.82
C SER A 25 -10.74 -5.20 6.19
N GLN A 26 -10.43 -4.46 7.25
CA GLN A 26 -10.98 -4.73 8.59
C GLN A 26 -12.46 -4.35 8.63
N ASP A 27 -13.28 -5.23 9.21
CA ASP A 27 -14.68 -4.95 9.52
C ASP A 27 -14.77 -3.73 10.45
N GLY A 28 -15.79 -2.89 10.22
CA GLY A 28 -15.98 -1.66 10.98
C GLY A 28 -16.12 -1.94 12.48
N GLY A 29 -15.18 -1.44 13.28
CA GLY A 29 -15.14 -1.61 14.73
C GLY A 29 -14.39 -0.46 15.40
N PRO A 30 -14.50 -0.32 16.74
CA PRO A 30 -13.96 0.83 17.48
C PRO A 30 -12.43 0.94 17.45
N PHE A 31 -11.73 -0.07 16.93
CA PHE A 31 -10.28 -0.14 16.86
C PHE A 31 -9.73 -0.02 15.44
N LYS A 32 -10.57 0.32 14.45
CA LYS A 32 -10.09 0.58 13.10
C LYS A 32 -9.24 1.86 13.09
N ALA A 33 -8.04 1.74 12.56
CA ALA A 33 -7.03 2.79 12.54
C ALA A 33 -7.32 3.84 11.45
N GLU A 34 -8.45 4.55 11.54
CA GLU A 34 -8.90 5.51 10.51
C GLU A 34 -7.94 6.71 10.35
N SER A 35 -7.32 7.17 11.45
CA SER A 35 -6.31 8.23 11.40
C SER A 35 -5.08 7.77 10.62
N ASP A 36 -4.54 6.60 10.96
CA ASP A 36 -3.38 6.03 10.27
C ASP A 36 -3.70 5.79 8.78
N LEU A 37 -4.89 5.28 8.48
CA LEU A 37 -5.34 5.09 7.10
C LEU A 37 -5.35 6.40 6.31
N THR A 38 -5.79 7.50 6.92
CA THR A 38 -5.82 8.82 6.29
C THR A 38 -4.41 9.32 6.00
N ASP A 39 -3.51 9.26 6.98
CA ASP A 39 -2.13 9.69 6.83
C ASP A 39 -1.38 8.85 5.79
N MET A 40 -1.60 7.53 5.79
CA MET A 40 -0.99 6.61 4.83
C MET A 40 -1.45 6.88 3.40
N LYS A 41 -2.74 7.21 3.19
CA LYS A 41 -3.26 7.58 1.87
C LYS A 41 -2.68 8.91 1.37
N ALA A 42 -2.56 9.91 2.24
CA ALA A 42 -1.92 11.17 1.89
C ALA A 42 -0.46 10.95 1.46
N LEU A 43 0.28 10.12 2.18
CA LEU A 43 1.66 9.77 1.82
C LEU A 43 1.74 8.97 0.50
N VAL A 44 0.74 8.12 0.19
CA VAL A 44 0.65 7.45 -1.12
C VAL A 44 0.49 8.48 -2.23
N ASP A 45 -0.39 9.46 -2.06
CA ASP A 45 -0.64 10.48 -3.08
C ASP A 45 0.64 11.31 -3.34
N ASP A 46 1.42 11.60 -2.31
CA ASP A 46 2.70 12.31 -2.42
C ASP A 46 3.80 11.46 -3.08
N LEU A 47 3.93 10.19 -2.70
CA LEU A 47 5.01 9.29 -3.19
C LEU A 47 4.69 8.64 -4.54
N ILE A 48 3.39 8.53 -4.87
CA ILE A 48 2.85 7.83 -6.03
C ILE A 48 1.77 8.71 -6.68
N PRO A 49 2.15 9.81 -7.35
CA PRO A 49 1.22 10.85 -7.84
C PRO A 49 0.21 10.40 -8.93
N GLY A 50 0.09 9.10 -9.22
CA GLY A 50 -1.06 8.52 -9.91
C GLY A 50 -0.73 7.52 -11.04
N GLY A 51 -1.81 6.96 -11.60
CA GLY A 51 -1.78 6.14 -12.82
C GLY A 51 -1.51 4.64 -12.60
N VAL A 52 -0.58 4.11 -13.38
CA VAL A 52 -0.31 2.67 -13.51
C VAL A 52 0.51 2.11 -12.33
N GLU A 53 1.39 2.93 -11.74
CA GLU A 53 2.28 2.50 -10.64
C GLU A 53 1.47 2.14 -9.38
N LEU A 54 0.52 3.01 -8.99
CA LEU A 54 -0.36 2.76 -7.85
C LEU A 54 -1.20 1.49 -8.06
N GLY A 55 -1.76 1.32 -9.26
CA GLY A 55 -2.51 0.11 -9.63
C GLY A 55 -1.69 -1.17 -9.48
N HIS A 56 -0.40 -1.14 -9.87
CA HIS A 56 0.50 -2.28 -9.67
C HIS A 56 0.76 -2.59 -8.19
N TYR A 57 0.97 -1.57 -7.35
CA TYR A 57 1.17 -1.81 -5.92
C TYR A 57 -0.11 -2.26 -5.21
N MET A 58 -1.27 -1.69 -5.53
CA MET A 58 -2.55 -2.10 -4.96
C MET A 58 -2.90 -3.53 -5.34
N ARG A 59 -2.67 -3.93 -6.61
CA ARG A 59 -2.81 -5.33 -7.02
C ARG A 59 -1.82 -6.24 -6.29
N SER A 60 -0.55 -5.82 -6.18
CA SER A 60 0.46 -6.56 -5.43
C SER A 60 0.10 -6.70 -3.95
N ALA A 61 -0.53 -5.69 -3.34
CA ALA A 61 -1.00 -5.70 -1.97
C ALA A 61 -2.19 -6.63 -1.80
N HIS A 62 -3.12 -6.63 -2.76
CA HIS A 62 -4.26 -7.55 -2.78
C HIS A 62 -3.78 -9.00 -2.78
N ILE A 63 -2.86 -9.35 -3.68
CA ILE A 63 -2.24 -10.68 -3.73
C ILE A 63 -1.57 -11.04 -2.40
N ALA A 64 -0.85 -10.10 -1.79
CA ALA A 64 -0.15 -10.35 -0.53
C ALA A 64 -1.10 -10.63 0.64
N LEU A 65 -2.27 -9.99 0.67
CA LEU A 65 -3.25 -10.15 1.76
C LEU A 65 -4.24 -11.29 1.52
N SER A 66 -4.69 -11.48 0.28
CA SER A 66 -5.73 -12.47 -0.05
C SER A 66 -5.17 -13.78 -0.59
N GLY A 67 -3.91 -13.79 -1.06
CA GLY A 67 -3.32 -14.90 -1.81
C GLY A 67 -3.92 -15.10 -3.19
N ARG A 68 -4.77 -14.18 -3.67
CA ARG A 68 -5.49 -14.30 -4.95
C ARG A 68 -4.93 -13.33 -5.99
N PRO A 69 -4.77 -13.76 -7.26
CA PRO A 69 -4.12 -12.98 -8.32
C PRO A 69 -4.97 -11.83 -8.92
N ASP A 70 -6.21 -11.69 -8.46
CA ASP A 70 -7.22 -10.80 -9.04
C ASP A 70 -7.08 -9.35 -8.56
#